data_AF-A0A960FLJ5-F1
#
_entry.id   AF-A0A960FLJ5-F1
#
_cell.length_a   1.000
_cell.length_b   1.000
_cell.length_c   1.000
_cell.angle_alpha   90.00
_cell.angle_beta   90.00
_cell.angle_gamma   90.00
#
_symmetry.space_group_name_H-M   'P 1'
#
loop_
_entity.id
_entity.type
_entity.pdbx_description
1 polymer ?
#
loop_
_entity_poly.entity_id
_entity_poly.type
_entity_poly.pdbx_seq_one_letter_code
_entity_poly.pdbx_strand_id
1 'polypeptide(L)'
;MDHSERRELNNGFSLALGNAVELVLTPLVFAAAGHLVDRWLGIGPFFAIGLGAFTLGYVAWRMYADYSRAMQAEEDRILRRGRPGGEPA
;
A
#
# COMPACT_ATOMS: atom_id res chain seq x y z
N MET A 1 -5.32 -11.37 30.91
CA MET A 1 -5.38 -10.79 29.56
C MET A 1 -6.64 -9.95 29.49
N ASP A 2 -6.48 -8.66 29.35
CA ASP A 2 -7.56 -7.68 29.39
C ASP A 2 -8.31 -7.66 28.04
N HIS A 3 -9.59 -7.30 28.05
CA HIS A 3 -10.43 -7.28 26.83
C HIS A 3 -10.04 -6.15 25.86
N SER A 4 -9.37 -5.11 26.38
CA SER A 4 -8.78 -4.00 25.62
C SER A 4 -7.63 -4.49 24.72
N GLU A 5 -6.71 -5.27 25.29
CA GLU A 5 -5.54 -5.87 24.66
C GLU A 5 -5.94 -6.77 23.48
N ARG A 6 -7.00 -7.58 23.65
CA ARG A 6 -7.54 -8.43 22.58
C ARG A 6 -8.18 -7.64 21.43
N ARG A 7 -8.83 -6.51 21.74
CA ARG A 7 -9.43 -5.64 20.70
C ARG A 7 -8.36 -4.93 19.89
N GLU A 8 -7.30 -4.47 20.55
CA GLU A 8 -6.18 -3.80 19.89
C GLU A 8 -5.43 -4.74 18.94
N LEU A 9 -5.17 -5.98 19.38
CA LEU A 9 -4.60 -7.03 18.54
C LEU A 9 -5.48 -7.37 17.33
N ASN A 10 -6.79 -7.55 17.55
CA ASN A 10 -7.72 -7.85 16.47
C ASN A 10 -7.82 -6.70 15.46
N ASN A 11 -7.85 -5.45 15.93
CA ASN A 11 -7.90 -4.27 15.06
C ASN A 11 -6.63 -4.11 14.22
N GLY A 12 -5.45 -4.26 14.83
CA GLY A 12 -4.18 -4.19 14.09
C GLY A 12 -4.06 -5.30 13.04
N PHE A 13 -4.53 -6.51 13.37
CA PHE A 13 -4.57 -7.63 12.45
C PHE A 13 -5.54 -7.41 11.28
N SER A 14 -6.76 -6.94 11.54
CA SER A 14 -7.74 -6.62 10.49
C SER A 14 -7.27 -5.51 9.57
N LEU A 15 -6.60 -4.49 10.10
CA LEU A 15 -6.04 -3.39 9.29
C LEU A 15 -4.92 -3.89 8.37
N ALA A 16 -4.01 -4.71 8.91
CA ALA A 16 -2.91 -5.30 8.15
C ALA A 16 -3.41 -6.24 7.05
N LEU A 17 -4.40 -7.09 7.35
CA LEU A 17 -5.04 -7.96 6.36
C LEU A 17 -5.77 -7.17 5.29
N GLY A 18 -6.54 -6.14 5.66
CA GLY A 18 -7.24 -5.30 4.69
C GLY A 18 -6.28 -4.65 3.70
N ASN A 19 -5.16 -4.12 4.22
CA ASN A 19 -4.15 -3.51 3.38
C ASN A 19 -3.42 -4.54 2.49
N ALA A 20 -3.11 -5.73 3.02
CA ALA A 20 -2.50 -6.81 2.25
C ALA A 20 -3.43 -7.33 1.15
N VAL A 21 -4.73 -7.49 1.45
CA VAL A 21 -5.74 -7.85 0.45
C VAL A 21 -5.78 -6.79 -0.63
N GLU A 22 -5.91 -5.51 -0.29
CA GLU A 22 -6.00 -4.45 -1.30
C GLU A 22 -4.74 -4.31 -2.16
N LEU A 23 -3.58 -4.60 -1.59
CA LEU A 23 -2.29 -4.62 -2.29
C LEU A 23 -2.23 -5.73 -3.36
N VAL A 24 -2.90 -6.86 -3.13
CA VAL A 24 -2.98 -7.97 -4.10
C VAL A 24 -4.19 -7.83 -5.02
N LEU A 25 -5.34 -7.45 -4.47
CA LEU A 25 -6.64 -7.43 -5.15
C LEU A 25 -6.64 -6.40 -6.28
N THR A 26 -6.10 -5.22 -6.04
CA THR A 26 -6.05 -4.14 -7.05
C THR A 26 -5.25 -4.56 -8.29
N PRO A 27 -3.99 -5.00 -8.20
CA PRO A 27 -3.26 -5.46 -9.37
C PRO A 27 -3.87 -6.74 -9.98
N LEU A 28 -4.43 -7.64 -9.17
CA LEU A 28 -5.09 -8.86 -9.67
C LEU A 28 -6.32 -8.54 -10.53
N VAL A 29 -7.16 -7.59 -10.11
CA VAL A 29 -8.35 -7.16 -10.85
C VAL A 29 -7.95 -6.51 -12.16
N PHE A 30 -6.95 -5.63 -12.15
CA PHE A 30 -6.44 -5.02 -13.37
C PHE A 30 -5.82 -6.06 -14.31
N ALA A 31 -5.03 -7.02 -13.78
CA ALA A 31 -4.46 -8.14 -14.53
C ALA A 31 -5.53 -8.98 -15.23
N ALA A 32 -6.58 -9.35 -14.50
CA ALA A 32 -7.71 -10.12 -15.03
C ALA A 32 -8.50 -9.33 -16.09
N ALA A 33 -8.75 -8.04 -15.85
CA ALA A 33 -9.43 -7.18 -16.83
C ALA A 33 -8.63 -7.07 -18.13
N GLY A 34 -7.31 -6.91 -18.05
CA GLY A 34 -6.46 -6.88 -19.24
C GLY A 34 -6.47 -8.18 -20.02
N HIS A 35 -6.35 -9.32 -19.34
CA HIS A 35 -6.40 -10.62 -19.98
C HIS A 35 -7.73 -10.87 -20.73
N LEU A 36 -8.85 -10.37 -20.20
CA LEU A 36 -10.16 -10.49 -20.86
C LEU A 36 -10.24 -9.63 -22.13
N VAL A 37 -9.64 -8.44 -22.10
CA VAL A 37 -9.57 -7.52 -23.25
C VAL A 37 -8.67 -8.09 -24.37
N ASP A 38 -7.51 -8.66 -24.06
CA ASP A 38 -6.64 -9.36 -25.02
C ASP A 38 -7.37 -10.48 -25.75
N ARG A 39 -8.13 -11.27 -24.98
CA ARG A 39 -8.87 -12.43 -25.48
C ARG A 39 -10.03 -12.03 -26.38
N TRP A 40 -10.61 -10.85 -26.17
CA TRP A 40 -11.67 -10.30 -27.00
C TRP A 40 -11.16 -9.69 -28.31
N LEU A 41 -9.98 -9.06 -28.28
CA LEU A 41 -9.42 -8.34 -29.43
C LEU A 41 -8.55 -9.22 -30.36
N GLY A 42 -8.06 -10.37 -29.89
CA GLY A 42 -7.32 -11.33 -30.74
C GLY A 42 -5.93 -10.85 -31.19
N ILE A 43 -5.35 -9.82 -30.55
CA ILE A 43 -4.11 -9.14 -30.96
C ILE A 43 -2.83 -9.91 -30.57
N GLY A 44 -2.92 -11.11 -29.98
CA GLY A 44 -1.75 -11.77 -29.37
C GLY A 44 -1.37 -11.12 -28.03
N PRO A 45 -0.28 -11.56 -27.34
CA PRO A 45 -0.05 -11.31 -25.91
C PRO A 45 0.40 -9.87 -25.55
N PHE A 46 0.28 -8.90 -26.47
CA PHE A 46 0.85 -7.57 -26.28
C PHE A 46 0.19 -6.75 -25.18
N PHE A 47 -1.12 -6.91 -24.99
CA PHE A 47 -1.86 -6.14 -23.99
C PHE A 47 -1.72 -6.78 -22.61
N ALA A 48 -1.57 -8.10 -22.51
CA ALA A 48 -1.15 -8.81 -21.31
C ALA A 48 0.27 -8.40 -20.85
N ILE A 49 1.21 -8.22 -21.79
CA ILE A 49 2.56 -7.70 -21.48
C ILE A 49 2.47 -6.25 -21.00
N GLY A 50 1.73 -5.39 -21.72
CA GLY A 50 1.57 -3.98 -21.34
C GLY A 50 0.92 -3.82 -19.97
N LEU A 51 -0.11 -4.61 -19.69
CA LEU A 51 -0.82 -4.54 -18.43
C LEU A 51 -0.06 -5.23 -17.28
N GLY A 52 0.73 -6.27 -17.58
CA GLY A 52 1.71 -6.84 -16.66
C GLY A 52 2.81 -5.83 -16.27
N ALA A 53 3.33 -5.09 -17.24
CA ALA A 53 4.29 -4.02 -16.99
C ALA A 53 3.66 -2.86 -16.18
N PHE A 54 2.41 -2.51 -16.46
CA PHE A 54 1.67 -1.49 -15.72
C PHE A 54 1.43 -1.89 -14.26
N THR A 55 1.03 -3.14 -13.99
CA THR A 55 0.85 -3.64 -12.62
C THR A 55 2.16 -3.72 -11.85
N LEU A 56 3.25 -4.17 -12.49
CA LEU A 56 4.59 -4.11 -11.90
C LEU A 56 5.00 -2.66 -11.54
N GLY A 57 4.77 -1.70 -12.45
CA GLY A 57 5.03 -0.28 -12.20
C GLY A 57 4.20 0.28 -11.05
N TYR A 58 2.92 -0.07 -10.98
CA TYR A 58 2.03 0.34 -9.89
C TYR A 58 2.48 -0.21 -8.53
N VAL A 59 2.86 -1.50 -8.46
CA VAL A 59 3.36 -2.12 -7.22
C VAL A 59 4.65 -1.44 -6.76
N ALA A 60 5.58 -1.18 -7.69
CA ALA A 60 6.83 -0.48 -7.37
C ALA A 60 6.56 0.95 -6.87
N TRP A 61 5.66 1.70 -7.52
CA TRP A 61 5.30 3.05 -7.10
C TRP A 61 4.59 3.07 -5.74
N ARG A 62 3.65 2.16 -5.49
CA ARG A 62 2.95 2.02 -4.22
C ARG A 62 3.93 1.73 -3.08
N MET A 63 4.86 0.80 -3.29
CA MET A 63 5.88 0.46 -2.30
C MET A 63 6.76 1.66 -1.96
N TYR A 64 7.13 2.48 -2.96
CA TYR A 64 7.86 3.73 -2.75
C TYR A 64 7.02 4.77 -1.99
N ALA A 65 5.75 4.96 -2.36
CA ALA A 65 4.85 5.91 -1.72
C ALA A 65 4.58 5.57 -0.24
N ASP A 66 4.36 4.29 0.07
CA ASP A 66 4.14 3.82 1.43
C ASP A 66 5.39 3.99 2.29
N TYR A 67 6.57 3.69 1.73
CA TYR A 67 7.84 3.95 2.40
C TYR A 67 8.06 5.44 2.68
N SER A 68 7.79 6.31 1.70
CA SER A 68 7.94 7.76 1.87
C SER A 68 7.00 8.32 2.94
N ARG A 69 5.75 7.81 3.02
CA ARG A 69 4.80 8.17 4.07
C ARG A 69 5.26 7.72 5.46
N ALA A 70 5.80 6.51 5.57
CA ALA A 70 6.36 6.01 6.82
C ALA A 70 7.55 6.86 7.28
N MET A 71 8.40 7.29 6.34
CA MET A 71 9.55 8.15 6.63
C MET A 71 9.12 9.55 7.09
N GLN A 72 8.15 10.18 6.43
CA GLN A 72 7.60 11.48 6.86
C GLN A 72 6.98 11.42 8.26
N ALA A 73 6.26 10.34 8.58
CA ALA A 73 5.67 10.17 9.90
C ALA A 73 6.74 10.06 11.01
N GLU A 74 7.87 9.40 10.71
CA GLU A 74 8.99 9.29 11.65
C GLU A 74 9.78 10.60 11.74
N GLU A 75 9.99 11.31 10.62
CA GLU A 75 10.60 12.65 10.61
C GLU A 75 9.79 13.64 11.45
N ASP A 76 8.47 13.70 11.28
CA ASP A 76 7.59 14.56 12.09
C ASP A 76 7.68 14.21 13.58
N ARG A 77 7.76 12.92 13.91
CA ARG A 77 7.93 12.45 15.29
C ARG A 77 9.27 12.89 15.89
N ILE A 78 10.35 12.77 15.12
CA ILE A 78 11.70 13.17 15.54
C ILE A 78 11.78 14.70 15.70
N LEU A 79 11.28 15.46 14.73
CA LEU A 79 11.24 16.92 14.77
C LEU A 79 10.39 17.45 15.93
N ARG A 80 9.28 16.78 16.25
CA ARG A 80 8.43 17.14 17.40
C ARG A 80 9.08 16.79 18.74
N ARG A 81 9.92 15.75 18.79
CA ARG A 81 10.73 15.39 19.97
C ARG A 81 11.96 16.28 20.15
N GLY A 82 12.48 16.84 19.06
CA GLY A 82 13.63 17.74 19.02
C GLY A 82 13.34 19.22 19.32
N ARG A 83 12.12 19.59 19.75
CA ARG A 83 11.81 20.92 20.31
C ARG A 83 12.00 20.87 21.84
N PRO A 84 13.22 21.11 22.38
CA PRO A 84 13.37 21.41 23.80
C PRO A 84 12.55 22.66 24.11
N GLY A 85 11.92 22.68 25.28
CA GLY A 85 10.97 23.71 25.67
C GLY A 85 11.49 25.11 25.40
N GLY A 86 10.75 25.89 24.62
CA GLY A 86 10.86 27.34 24.67
C GLY A 86 10.34 27.77 26.03
N GLU A 87 11.24 27.93 27.00
CA GLU A 87 10.97 28.65 28.23
C GLU A 87 10.77 30.13 27.88
N PRO A 88 9.58 30.72 28.15
CA PRO A 88 9.45 32.17 28.14
C PRO A 88 10.11 32.73 29.40
N ALA A 89 11.14 33.56 29.21
CA ALA A 89 11.74 34.42 30.23
C ALA A 89 10.95 35.74 30.38
#